data_AF-A0A1G7TT67-F1
#
_entry.id   AF-A0A1G7TT67-F1
#
_cell.length_a   1.000
_cell.length_b   1.000
_cell.length_c   1.000
_cell.angle_alpha   90.00
_cell.angle_beta   90.00
_cell.angle_gamma   90.00
#
_symmetry.space_group_name_H-M   'P 1'
#
loop_
_entity.id
_entity.type
_entity.pdbx_description
1 polymer ?
#
loop_
_entity_poly.entity_id
_entity_poly.type
_entity_poly.pdbx_seq_one_letter_code
_entity_poly.pdbx_strand_id
1 'polypeptide(L)' 'MLNKSGWKLERSFDYGTMGPYLIEWMSRMEEKEIEWDKNMESEIVFFIMGMIAFLPKRLMEKKLSLGIMTMIASPDV' A
#
# COMPACT_ATOMS: atom_id res chain seq x y z
N MET A 1 4.40 1.22 -17.89
CA MET A 1 4.65 2.68 -17.86
C MET A 1 6.14 2.98 -17.92
N LEU A 2 6.98 2.37 -17.07
CA LEU A 2 8.44 2.56 -17.08
C LEU A 2 9.12 2.25 -18.42
N ASN A 3 8.92 1.05 -19.01
CA ASN A 3 9.53 0.75 -20.31
C ASN A 3 9.08 1.69 -21.45
N LYS A 4 7.85 2.23 -21.37
CA LYS A 4 7.35 3.20 -22.37
C LYS A 4 7.98 4.58 -22.21
N SER A 5 8.67 4.84 -21.11
CA SER A 5 9.33 6.10 -20.78
C SER A 5 10.86 5.99 -20.78
N GLY A 6 11.42 4.95 -21.40
CA GLY A 6 12.87 4.76 -21.53
C GLY A 6 13.55 4.27 -20.24
N TRP A 7 12.79 3.63 -19.34
CA TRP A 7 13.31 3.05 -18.11
C TRP A 7 13.10 1.54 -18.10
N LYS A 8 14.17 0.78 -17.92
CA LYS A 8 14.14 -0.67 -17.77
C LYS A 8 14.06 -1.04 -16.30
N LEU A 9 13.04 -1.84 -15.95
CA LEU A 9 12.91 -2.38 -14.60
C LEU A 9 13.99 -3.44 -14.34
N GLU A 10 14.83 -3.23 -13.33
CA GLU A 10 15.86 -4.20 -12.92
C GLU A 10 15.41 -5.06 -11.76
N ARG A 11 14.79 -4.44 -10.75
CA ARG A 11 14.28 -5.15 -9.56
C ARG A 11 12.97 -4.55 -9.12
N SER A 12 12.06 -5.41 -8.70
CA SER A 12 10.85 -5.05 -8.00
C SER A 12 10.85 -5.71 -6.63
N PHE A 13 10.76 -4.90 -5.58
CA PHE A 13 10.49 -5.38 -4.24
C PHE A 13 9.01 -5.19 -3.95
N ASP A 14 8.32 -6.31 -3.78
CA ASP A 14 6.91 -6.41 -3.42
C ASP A 14 6.69 -6.36 -1.89
N TYR A 15 7.76 -6.18 -1.13
CA TYR A 15 7.74 -5.95 0.31
C TYR A 15 8.04 -4.48 0.61
N GLY A 16 7.06 -3.79 1.20
CA GLY A 16 7.24 -2.49 1.83
C GLY A 16 7.40 -2.63 3.34
N THR A 17 7.91 -1.59 4.00
CA THR A 17 7.89 -1.49 5.47
C THR A 17 6.48 -1.28 6.03
N MET A 18 5.57 -0.73 5.22
CA MET A 18 4.17 -0.56 5.57
C MET A 18 3.33 -1.78 5.15
N GLY A 19 2.47 -2.23 6.05
CA GLY A 19 1.57 -3.37 5.79
C GLY A 19 0.52 -3.03 4.73
N PRO A 20 0.10 -3.99 3.87
CA PRO A 20 -0.91 -3.78 2.84
C PRO A 20 -2.21 -3.14 3.35
N TYR A 21 -2.69 -3.61 4.50
CA TYR A 21 -3.88 -3.06 5.13
C TYR A 21 -3.75 -1.57 5.48
N LEU A 22 -2.59 -1.15 5.97
CA LEU A 22 -2.35 0.25 6.33
C LEU A 22 -2.47 1.15 5.10
N ILE A 23 -1.91 0.73 3.97
CA ILE A 23 -1.99 1.49 2.71
C ILE A 23 -3.43 1.58 2.20
N GLU A 24 -4.17 0.46 2.23
CA GLU A 24 -5.57 0.46 1.82
C GLU A 24 -6.42 1.35 2.73
N TRP A 25 -6.20 1.28 4.05
CA TRP A 25 -6.89 2.13 5.01
C TRP A 25 -6.58 3.60 4.79
N MET A 26 -5.30 3.96 4.61
CA MET A 26 -4.89 5.34 4.33
C MET A 26 -5.55 5.87 3.05
N SER A 27 -5.59 5.05 1.99
CA SER A 27 -6.25 5.43 0.72
C SER A 27 -7.74 5.72 0.93
N ARG A 28 -8.45 4.87 1.69
CA ARG A 28 -9.88 5.07 2.00
C ARG A 28 -10.13 6.28 2.90
N MET A 29 -9.20 6.61 3.77
CA MET A 29 -9.32 7.78 4.66
C MET A 29 -9.00 9.08 3.92
N GLU A 30 -8.05 9.05 2.98
CA GLU A 30 -7.80 10.15 2.05
C GLU A 30 -9.03 10.45 1.18
N GLU A 31 -9.69 9.42 0.63
CA GLU A 31 -10.96 9.56 -0.09
C GLU A 31 -12.10 10.14 0.77
N LYS A 32 -11.99 10.01 2.09
CA LYS A 32 -12.93 10.58 3.07
C LYS A 32 -12.48 11.94 3.61
N GLU A 33 -11.43 12.51 3.04
CA GLU A 33 -10.88 13.81 3.44
C GLU A 33 -10.55 13.87 4.93
N ILE A 34 -9.93 12.82 5.47
CA ILE A 34 -9.53 12.79 6.88
C ILE A 34 -8.62 13.99 7.21
N GLU A 35 -8.92 14.68 8.31
CA GLU A 35 -8.00 15.65 8.90
C GLU A 35 -6.85 14.89 9.56
N TRP A 36 -5.68 14.88 8.91
CA TRP A 36 -4.52 14.11 9.38
C TRP A 36 -3.89 14.66 10.66
N ASP A 37 -4.11 15.94 10.97
CA ASP A 37 -3.60 16.64 12.15
C ASP A 37 -4.51 16.51 13.39
N LYS A 38 -5.68 15.88 13.25
CA LYS A 38 -6.59 15.61 14.37
C LYS A 38 -6.05 14.53 15.30
N ASN A 39 -6.65 14.43 16.49
CA ASN A 39 -6.42 13.28 17.37
C ASN A 39 -6.94 11.98 16.72
N MET A 40 -6.04 11.01 16.53
CA MET A 40 -6.32 9.73 15.85
C MET A 40 -6.86 8.63 16.76
N GLU A 41 -6.98 8.85 18.07
CA GLU A 41 -7.39 7.84 19.05
C GLU A 41 -8.77 7.24 18.73
N SER A 42 -9.69 8.07 18.22
CA SER A 42 -11.02 7.61 17.78
C SER A 42 -10.96 6.64 16.59
N GLU A 43 -9.92 6.71 15.76
CA GLU A 43 -9.76 5.88 14.57
C GLU A 43 -9.12 4.53 14.89
N ILE A 44 -8.41 4.40 16.03
CA ILE A 44 -7.63 3.20 16.39
C ILE A 44 -8.52 1.95 16.43
N VAL A 45 -9.68 2.03 17.07
CA VAL A 45 -10.58 0.87 17.21
C VAL A 45 -11.09 0.40 15.86
N PHE A 46 -11.53 1.35 15.01
CA PHE A 46 -11.99 1.04 13.66
C PHE A 46 -10.87 0.50 12.76
N PHE A 47 -9.65 1.03 12.91
CA PHE A 47 -8.45 0.55 12.23
C PHE A 47 -8.14 -0.90 12.62
N ILE A 48 -8.12 -1.23 13.91
CA ILE A 48 -7.86 -2.60 14.37
C ILE A 48 -8.94 -3.57 13.89
N MET A 49 -10.22 -3.17 13.96
CA MET A 49 -11.33 -3.97 13.44
C MET A 49 -11.18 -4.26 11.95
N GLY A 50 -10.86 -3.24 11.15
CA GLY A 50 -10.65 -3.42 9.72
C GLY A 50 -9.41 -4.28 9.42
N MET A 51 -8.36 -4.21 10.24
CA MET A 51 -7.18 -5.06 10.10
C MET A 51 -7.53 -6.54 10.29
N ILE A 52 -8.35 -6.87 11.30
CA ILE A 52 -8.83 -8.23 11.53
C ILE A 52 -9.69 -8.71 10.36
N ALA A 53 -10.61 -7.86 9.88
CA ALA A 53 -11.45 -8.15 8.72
C ALA A 53 -10.64 -8.30 7.41
N PHE A 54 -9.44 -7.72 7.35
CA PHE A 54 -8.53 -7.81 6.20
C PHE A 54 -7.69 -9.11 6.19
N LEU A 55 -7.59 -9.84 7.30
CA LEU A 55 -6.79 -11.07 7.39
C LEU A 55 -7.14 -12.14 6.34
N PRO A 56 -8.42 -12.40 6.01
CA PRO A 56 -8.79 -13.36 4.97
C PRO A 56 -8.33 -12.90 3.58
N LYS A 57 -8.48 -11.59 3.30
CA LYS A 57 -8.00 -10.97 2.05
C LYS A 57 -6.49 -11.14 1.94
N ARG A 58 -5.73 -10.82 3.00
CA ARG A 58 -4.28 -11.02 3.11
C ARG A 58 -3.78 -12.44 2.83
N LEU A 59 -4.58 -13.47 3.11
CA LEU A 59 -4.20 -14.86 2.81
C LEU A 59 -4.33 -15.20 1.32
N MET A 60 -5.29 -14.58 0.63
CA MET A 60 -5.43 -14.69 -0.84
C MET A 60 -4.41 -13.82 -1.59
N GLU A 61 -3.85 -12.83 -0.91
CA GLU A 61 -2.95 -11.80 -1.43
C GLU A 61 -1.54 -12.28 -1.79
N LYS A 62 -1.11 -13.49 -1.43
CA LYS A 62 0.17 -14.07 -1.95
C LYS A 62 0.24 -14.16 -3.50
N LYS A 63 -0.85 -13.84 -4.21
CA LYS A 63 -0.94 -13.78 -5.68
C LYS A 63 -1.11 -12.36 -6.25
N LEU A 64 -1.28 -11.34 -5.41
CA LEU A 64 -1.57 -9.95 -5.82
C LEU A 64 -0.59 -9.02 -5.11
N SER A 65 0.03 -8.07 -5.79
CA SER A 65 0.90 -7.08 -5.14
C SER A 65 0.03 -5.98 -4.53
N LEU A 66 0.03 -5.77 -3.21
CA LEU A 66 -0.93 -4.87 -2.52
C LEU A 66 -0.29 -3.81 -1.63
N GLY A 67 0.92 -3.41 -1.96
CA GLY A 67 1.58 -2.33 -1.26
C GLY A 67 2.75 -1.82 -2.05
N ILE A 68 3.19 -0.60 -1.70
CA ILE A 68 4.24 0.19 -2.37
C ILE A 68 5.33 -0.73 -2.91
N MET A 69 5.33 -0.89 -4.23
CA MET A 69 6.33 -1.66 -4.94
C MET A 69 7.54 -0.75 -5.10
N THR A 70 8.62 -1.05 -4.38
CA THR A 70 9.88 -0.35 -4.63
C THR A 70 10.47 -0.92 -5.92
N MET A 71 10.48 -0.10 -6.96
CA MET A 71 11.04 -0.45 -8.27
C MET A 71 12.40 0.21 -8.43
N ILE A 72 13.44 -0.60 -8.66
CA ILE A 72 14.74 -0.12 -9.12
C ILE A 72 14.74 -0.24 -10.65
N ALA A 73 14.93 0.89 -11.32
CA ALA A 73 15.00 0.97 -12.76
C ALA A 73 16.26 1.72 -13.20
N SER A 74 16.81 1.33 -14.35
CA SER A 74 17.91 2.01 -15.02
C SER A 74 17.43 2.56 -16.37
N PRO A 75 18.11 3.58 -16.93
CA PRO A 75 17.81 4.03 -18.28
C PRO A 75 17.94 2.87 -19.28
N ASP A 76 16.93 2.69 -20.12
CA ASP A 76 16.93 1.73 -21.23
C ASP A 76 17.70 2.38 -22.38
N VAL A 77 19.02 2.22 -22.37
CA VAL A 77 19.97 2.74 -23.38
C VAL A 77 19.95 1.87 -24.63
#